data_AF-A0A9D7EJT1-F1
#
_entry.id   AF-A0A9D7EJT1-F1
#
_cell.length_a   1.000
_cell.length_b   1.000
_cell.length_c   1.000
_cell.angle_alpha   90.00
_cell.angle_beta   90.00
_cell.angle_gamma   90.00
#
_symmetry.space_group_name_H-M   'P 1'
#
loop_
_entity.id
_entity.type
_entity.pdbx_description
1 polymer ?
#
loop_
_entity_poly.entity_id
_entity_poly.type
_entity_poly.pdbx_seq_one_letter_code
_entity_poly.pdbx_strand_id
1 'polypeptide(L)'
;MKNCYDVGIGVVVSAGNDTIIDYPANSPYVLAVGMTDRNDNYVTGSGAGPELDVVAPGKDVWTLDLTGGDGLNPADIDHSCDNNLDLACKVTGTSFAAPLVAGIIAKMYIANPWFNGQAAVQGNAELVYEIIRHSADREPYGGGDGRVNDLVGWGRVNADKAVTEVKRGDANNDGSVTVSDIVFIIAHIFAGGPAPETNPGVADTNCSGI
;
A
#
# COMPACT_ATOMS: atom_id res chain seq x y z
N MET A 1 12.42 -5.54 -13.17
CA MET A 1 11.35 -5.82 -12.18
C MET A 1 11.64 -7.10 -11.40
N LYS A 2 11.71 -8.27 -12.03
CA LYS A 2 12.06 -9.53 -11.33
C LYS A 2 13.32 -9.43 -10.46
N ASN A 3 14.42 -8.90 -10.99
CA ASN A 3 15.66 -8.76 -10.20
C ASN A 3 15.49 -7.88 -8.96
N CYS A 4 14.69 -6.81 -9.03
CA CYS A 4 14.39 -5.95 -7.88
C CYS A 4 13.56 -6.71 -6.84
N TYR A 5 12.52 -7.39 -7.30
CA TYR A 5 11.65 -8.21 -6.47
C TYR A 5 12.41 -9.35 -5.77
N ASP A 6 13.27 -10.07 -6.50
CA ASP A 6 14.08 -11.18 -5.97
C ASP A 6 15.05 -10.72 -4.85
N VAL A 7 15.46 -9.44 -4.86
CA VAL A 7 16.30 -8.82 -3.82
C VAL A 7 15.49 -7.94 -2.86
N GLY A 8 14.17 -8.13 -2.76
CA GLY A 8 13.33 -7.50 -1.75
C GLY A 8 13.06 -6.02 -1.96
N ILE A 9 13.33 -5.49 -3.15
CA ILE A 9 12.95 -4.13 -3.53
C ILE A 9 11.53 -4.16 -4.09
N GLY A 10 10.59 -3.62 -3.32
CA GLY A 10 9.22 -3.39 -3.78
C GLY A 10 9.19 -2.36 -4.93
N VAL A 11 8.49 -2.68 -6.00
CA VAL A 11 8.28 -1.86 -7.19
C VAL A 11 6.78 -1.59 -7.32
N VAL A 12 6.39 -0.33 -7.16
CA VAL A 12 5.01 0.13 -7.31
C VAL A 12 4.82 0.74 -8.69
N VAL A 13 3.77 0.36 -9.40
CA VAL A 13 3.50 0.80 -10.78
C VAL A 13 2.07 1.28 -10.90
N SER A 14 1.86 2.42 -11.56
CA SER A 14 0.52 2.90 -11.88
C SER A 14 -0.15 1.98 -12.91
N ALA A 15 -1.43 1.65 -12.72
CA ALA A 15 -2.16 0.71 -13.55
C ALA A 15 -2.45 1.22 -14.98
N GLY A 16 -2.25 2.52 -15.24
CA GLY A 16 -2.58 3.17 -16.51
C GLY A 16 -3.94 3.87 -16.47
N ASN A 17 -4.20 4.71 -17.48
CA ASN A 17 -5.42 5.53 -17.58
C ASN A 17 -6.26 5.16 -18.83
N ASP A 18 -6.03 3.98 -19.41
CA ASP A 18 -6.65 3.49 -20.64
C ASP A 18 -7.60 2.32 -20.41
N THR A 19 -8.14 2.17 -19.19
CA THR A 19 -9.01 1.07 -18.71
C THR A 19 -8.39 -0.33 -18.64
N ILE A 20 -7.31 -0.60 -19.37
CA ILE A 20 -6.57 -1.86 -19.35
C ILE A 20 -5.27 -1.74 -18.54
N ILE A 21 -4.80 -2.86 -18.02
CA ILE A 21 -3.48 -2.96 -17.37
C ILE A 21 -2.50 -3.52 -18.39
N ASP A 22 -1.51 -2.73 -18.77
CA ASP A 22 -0.44 -3.15 -19.67
C ASP A 22 0.91 -3.18 -18.92
N TYR A 23 1.94 -3.69 -19.59
CA TYR A 23 3.29 -3.66 -19.08
C TYR A 23 3.75 -2.21 -18.85
N PRO A 24 4.39 -1.90 -17.69
CA PRO A 24 4.90 -2.82 -16.68
C PRO A 24 3.93 -3.21 -15.55
N ALA A 25 2.72 -2.66 -15.51
CA ALA A 25 1.78 -2.87 -14.40
C ALA A 25 1.20 -4.29 -14.34
N ASN A 26 1.10 -5.01 -15.46
CA ASN A 26 0.62 -6.41 -15.50
C ASN A 26 1.68 -7.45 -15.08
N SER A 27 2.85 -7.02 -14.62
CA SER A 27 3.92 -7.93 -14.18
C SER A 27 3.65 -8.48 -12.78
N PRO A 28 3.81 -9.79 -12.52
CA PRO A 28 3.62 -10.37 -11.18
C PRO A 28 4.65 -9.90 -10.14
N TYR A 29 5.73 -9.22 -10.58
CA TYR A 29 6.81 -8.73 -9.73
C TYR A 29 6.62 -7.28 -9.26
N VAL A 30 5.46 -6.67 -9.53
CA VAL A 30 5.16 -5.30 -9.11
C VAL A 30 3.84 -5.26 -8.35
N LEU A 31 3.62 -4.15 -7.65
CA LEU A 31 2.34 -3.80 -7.07
C LEU A 31 1.63 -2.80 -8.00
N ALA A 32 0.58 -3.23 -8.69
CA ALA A 32 -0.20 -2.44 -9.63
C ALA A 32 -1.25 -1.60 -8.90
N VAL A 33 -1.24 -0.28 -9.14
CA VAL A 33 -2.06 0.69 -8.41
C VAL A 33 -3.04 1.42 -9.34
N GLY A 34 -4.33 1.16 -9.16
CA GLY A 34 -5.41 1.90 -9.78
C GLY A 34 -5.78 3.16 -8.99
N MET A 35 -6.75 3.92 -9.49
CA MET A 35 -7.20 5.17 -8.86
C MET A 35 -8.68 5.16 -8.48
N THR A 36 -8.97 5.87 -7.39
CA THR A 36 -10.32 6.18 -6.90
C THR A 36 -10.50 7.69 -6.75
N ASP A 37 -11.76 8.10 -6.64
CA ASP A 37 -12.12 9.47 -6.25
C ASP A 37 -12.21 9.64 -4.73
N ARG A 38 -12.49 10.88 -4.30
CA ARG A 38 -12.62 11.24 -2.87
C ARG A 38 -13.69 10.48 -2.09
N ASN A 39 -14.63 9.84 -2.78
CA ASN A 39 -15.72 9.08 -2.20
C ASN A 39 -15.48 7.57 -2.32
N ASP A 40 -14.24 7.16 -2.63
CA ASP A 40 -13.87 5.76 -2.88
C ASP A 40 -14.66 5.15 -4.05
N ASN A 41 -15.05 5.94 -5.04
CA ASN A 41 -15.60 5.38 -6.29
C ASN A 41 -14.47 5.06 -7.26
N TYR A 42 -14.63 3.97 -8.00
CA TYR A 42 -13.83 3.70 -9.19
C TYR A 42 -13.95 4.86 -10.19
N VAL A 43 -12.82 5.23 -10.79
CA VAL A 43 -12.75 6.31 -11.78
C VAL A 43 -12.65 5.71 -13.17
N THR A 44 -13.64 6.00 -14.03
CA THR A 44 -13.60 5.60 -15.44
C THR A 44 -12.29 6.02 -16.09
N GLY A 45 -11.59 5.04 -16.67
CA GLY A 45 -10.26 5.23 -17.25
C GLY A 45 -9.15 4.59 -16.42
N SER A 46 -9.33 4.40 -15.10
CA SER A 46 -8.35 3.67 -14.29
C SER A 46 -8.15 2.26 -14.86
N GLY A 47 -6.88 1.87 -15.06
CA GLY A 47 -6.51 0.52 -15.47
C GLY A 47 -7.17 -0.51 -14.55
N ALA A 48 -7.81 -1.49 -15.16
CA ALA A 48 -8.57 -2.54 -14.50
C ALA A 48 -8.28 -3.89 -15.18
N GLY A 49 -8.25 -4.96 -14.38
CA GLY A 49 -7.89 -6.28 -14.84
C GLY A 49 -7.48 -7.19 -13.67
N PRO A 50 -7.34 -8.50 -13.91
CA PRO A 50 -6.96 -9.49 -12.90
C PRO A 50 -5.62 -9.18 -12.21
N GLU A 51 -4.75 -8.42 -12.88
CA GLU A 51 -3.44 -8.00 -12.39
C GLU A 51 -3.49 -6.79 -11.43
N LEU A 52 -4.64 -6.12 -11.28
CA LEU A 52 -4.76 -5.00 -10.34
C LEU A 52 -4.65 -5.48 -8.90
N ASP A 53 -3.72 -4.89 -8.15
CA ASP A 53 -3.55 -5.18 -6.73
C ASP A 53 -4.43 -4.31 -5.85
N VAL A 54 -4.31 -2.99 -5.92
CA VAL A 54 -5.02 -2.08 -5.02
C VAL A 54 -5.36 -0.77 -5.74
N VAL A 55 -6.23 0.02 -5.12
CA VAL A 55 -6.50 1.40 -5.53
C VAL A 55 -6.08 2.39 -4.45
N ALA A 56 -5.75 3.61 -4.87
CA ALA A 56 -5.53 4.73 -3.97
C ALA A 56 -6.19 6.00 -4.55
N PRO A 57 -6.34 7.09 -3.76
CA PRO A 57 -6.83 8.36 -4.29
C PRO A 57 -5.96 8.82 -5.45
N GLY A 58 -6.59 9.01 -6.62
CA GLY A 58 -5.87 9.43 -7.83
C GLY A 58 -6.67 10.36 -8.73
N LYS A 59 -7.94 10.59 -8.44
CA LYS A 59 -8.71 11.69 -9.05
C LYS A 59 -8.69 12.91 -8.16
N ASP A 60 -8.54 14.07 -8.78
CA ASP A 60 -8.67 15.35 -8.10
C ASP A 60 -7.65 15.57 -6.96
N VAL A 61 -6.44 15.03 -7.11
CA VAL A 61 -5.36 15.08 -6.11
C VAL A 61 -4.62 16.40 -6.20
N TRP A 62 -4.44 17.08 -5.07
CA TRP A 62 -3.57 18.26 -5.02
C TRP A 62 -2.12 17.83 -4.83
N THR A 63 -1.24 18.29 -5.72
CA THR A 63 0.20 18.01 -5.64
C THR A 63 1.01 19.22 -6.09
N LEU A 64 2.31 19.16 -5.81
CA LEU A 64 3.27 20.14 -6.29
C LEU A 64 3.48 20.02 -7.80
N ASP A 65 3.63 21.17 -8.45
CA ASP A 65 3.88 21.34 -9.88
C ASP A 65 5.18 22.14 -10.08
N LEU A 66 5.75 22.05 -11.28
CA LEU A 66 6.86 22.90 -11.70
C LEU A 66 6.36 24.32 -11.97
N THR A 67 7.25 25.30 -11.88
CA THR A 67 6.92 26.69 -12.20
C THR A 67 7.05 26.99 -13.69
N GLY A 68 6.26 27.94 -14.19
CA GLY A 68 6.38 28.42 -15.57
C GLY A 68 5.86 27.42 -16.60
N GLY A 69 6.37 27.51 -17.84
CA GLY A 69 5.90 26.66 -18.95
C GLY A 69 6.26 25.18 -18.87
N ASP A 70 7.06 24.78 -17.88
CA ASP A 70 7.44 23.39 -17.63
C ASP A 70 6.44 22.66 -16.71
N GLY A 71 5.55 23.41 -16.04
CA GLY A 71 4.48 22.87 -15.19
C GLY A 71 3.15 22.68 -15.93
N LEU A 72 2.20 22.01 -15.28
CA LEU A 72 0.82 21.89 -15.76
C LEU A 72 0.07 23.24 -15.66
N ASN A 73 0.48 24.09 -14.72
CA ASN A 73 0.05 25.48 -14.60
C ASN A 73 1.00 26.39 -15.40
N PRO A 74 0.59 27.07 -16.50
CA PRO A 74 -0.78 27.37 -16.95
C PRO A 74 -1.17 26.66 -18.26
N ALA A 75 -0.53 25.54 -18.60
CA ALA A 75 -0.61 24.92 -19.92
C ALA A 75 -1.75 23.90 -20.08
N ASP A 76 -2.37 23.44 -18.99
CA ASP A 76 -3.32 22.32 -19.07
C ASP A 76 -4.80 22.75 -18.96
N ILE A 77 -5.57 22.41 -19.99
CA ILE A 77 -7.03 22.61 -20.06
C ILE A 77 -7.81 21.55 -19.27
N ASP A 78 -7.15 20.44 -18.89
CA ASP A 78 -7.78 19.27 -18.27
C ASP A 78 -7.54 19.21 -16.74
N HIS A 79 -6.65 20.05 -16.23
CA HIS A 79 -6.32 20.15 -14.81
C HIS A 79 -6.72 21.51 -14.22
N SER A 80 -7.48 21.47 -13.12
CA SER A 80 -8.01 22.67 -12.45
C SER A 80 -6.92 23.33 -11.60
N CYS A 81 -5.97 24.04 -12.21
CA CYS A 81 -5.00 24.86 -11.49
C CYS A 81 -5.56 26.30 -11.28
N ASP A 82 -5.62 26.80 -10.04
CA ASP A 82 -6.41 28.00 -9.67
C ASP A 82 -5.76 29.35 -10.02
N ASN A 83 -4.43 29.43 -10.16
CA ASN A 83 -3.73 30.60 -10.71
C ASN A 83 -2.22 30.32 -10.85
N ASN A 84 -1.55 31.08 -11.72
CA ASN A 84 -0.14 30.94 -12.10
C ASN A 84 0.88 31.37 -11.01
N LEU A 85 0.45 31.46 -9.75
CA LEU A 85 1.29 31.81 -8.59
C LEU A 85 1.41 30.67 -7.58
N ASP A 86 0.56 29.64 -7.68
CA ASP A 86 0.58 28.49 -6.80
C ASP A 86 1.31 27.31 -7.44
N LEU A 87 2.27 26.75 -6.69
CA LEU A 87 2.94 25.48 -6.99
C LEU A 87 1.98 24.29 -6.86
N ALA A 88 0.71 24.50 -6.52
CA ALA A 88 -0.25 23.43 -6.30
C ALA A 88 -1.20 23.31 -7.50
N CYS A 89 -1.25 22.14 -8.13
CA CYS A 89 -2.26 21.83 -9.13
C CYS A 89 -3.05 20.57 -8.77
N LYS A 90 -4.33 20.58 -9.16
CA LYS A 90 -5.27 19.49 -8.98
C LYS A 90 -5.21 18.56 -10.19
N VAL A 91 -4.69 17.36 -9.98
CA VAL A 91 -4.35 16.38 -11.02
C VAL A 91 -5.16 15.09 -10.92
N THR A 92 -5.35 14.41 -12.06
CA THR A 92 -6.01 13.10 -12.10
C THR A 92 -5.17 12.07 -12.85
N GLY A 93 -5.00 10.89 -12.25
CA GLY A 93 -4.36 9.74 -12.88
C GLY A 93 -3.85 8.72 -11.88
N THR A 94 -3.73 7.47 -12.33
CA THR A 94 -3.08 6.40 -11.56
C THR A 94 -1.63 6.73 -11.20
N SER A 95 -0.97 7.60 -11.97
CA SER A 95 0.36 8.17 -11.69
C SER A 95 0.44 8.90 -10.34
N PHE A 96 -0.68 9.44 -9.85
CA PHE A 96 -0.75 10.14 -8.56
C PHE A 96 -1.23 9.23 -7.42
N ALA A 97 -1.89 8.11 -7.75
CA ALA A 97 -2.25 7.07 -6.80
C ALA A 97 -1.03 6.22 -6.39
N ALA A 98 -0.20 5.81 -7.36
CA ALA A 98 1.00 4.99 -7.13
C ALA A 98 1.97 5.55 -6.06
N PRO A 99 2.36 6.84 -6.06
CA PRO A 99 3.26 7.38 -5.03
C PRO A 99 2.66 7.38 -3.62
N LEU A 100 1.33 7.43 -3.46
CA LEU A 100 0.71 7.28 -2.13
C LEU A 100 0.99 5.88 -1.57
N VAL A 101 0.84 4.85 -2.40
CA VAL A 101 1.12 3.45 -2.01
C VAL A 101 2.61 3.25 -1.72
N ALA A 102 3.49 3.80 -2.56
CA ALA A 102 4.93 3.77 -2.31
C ALA A 102 5.31 4.44 -0.98
N GLY A 103 4.66 5.55 -0.62
CA GLY A 103 4.85 6.21 0.67
C GLY A 103 4.39 5.37 1.87
N ILE A 104 3.28 4.63 1.74
CA ILE A 104 2.82 3.68 2.76
C ILE A 104 3.84 2.57 2.95
N ILE A 105 4.36 2.00 1.86
CA ILE A 105 5.41 0.99 1.91
C ILE A 105 6.66 1.56 2.58
N ALA A 106 7.10 2.78 2.24
CA ALA A 106 8.23 3.41 2.93
C ALA A 106 7.99 3.54 4.44
N LYS A 107 6.77 3.88 4.87
CA LYS A 107 6.39 3.94 6.28
C LYS A 107 6.42 2.56 6.95
N MET A 108 6.02 1.50 6.25
CA MET A 108 6.14 0.11 6.72
C MET A 108 7.60 -0.27 7.00
N TYR A 109 8.53 0.06 6.09
CA TYR A 109 9.96 -0.19 6.27
C TYR A 109 10.58 0.61 7.43
N ILE A 110 10.06 1.81 7.72
CA ILE A 110 10.48 2.59 8.89
C ILE A 110 9.90 2.00 10.18
N ALA A 111 8.66 1.51 10.14
CA ALA A 111 7.96 0.99 11.30
C ALA A 111 8.42 -0.40 11.75
N ASN A 112 8.97 -1.21 10.84
CA ASN A 112 9.57 -2.50 11.16
C ASN A 112 11.00 -2.62 10.59
N PRO A 113 12.05 -2.49 11.42
CA PRO A 113 13.45 -2.64 11.04
C PRO A 113 13.83 -4.00 10.45
N TRP A 114 13.01 -5.05 10.64
CA TRP A 114 13.25 -6.38 10.06
C TRP A 114 13.30 -6.32 8.52
N PHE A 115 12.54 -5.42 7.89
CA PHE A 115 12.63 -5.23 6.44
C PHE A 115 14.01 -4.73 5.97
N ASN A 116 14.82 -4.18 6.87
CA ASN A 116 16.14 -3.58 6.59
C ASN A 116 17.32 -4.51 6.96
N GLY A 117 17.08 -5.68 7.55
CA GLY A 117 18.13 -6.65 7.92
C GLY A 117 18.59 -7.50 6.74
N GLN A 118 19.90 -7.52 6.43
CA GLN A 118 20.51 -8.14 5.24
C GLN A 118 20.19 -9.63 4.99
N ALA A 119 19.67 -10.38 5.97
CA ALA A 119 19.24 -11.77 5.80
C ALA A 119 17.76 -11.93 5.42
N ALA A 120 16.93 -10.90 5.63
CA ALA A 120 15.50 -10.88 5.28
C ALA A 120 15.21 -10.28 3.90
N VAL A 121 16.20 -9.59 3.31
CA VAL A 121 16.09 -8.92 2.00
C VAL A 121 15.70 -9.86 0.85
N GLN A 122 15.93 -11.17 0.98
CA GLN A 122 15.52 -12.14 -0.02
C GLN A 122 14.08 -12.62 0.25
N GLY A 123 13.09 -11.95 -0.35
CA GLY A 123 11.67 -12.34 -0.28
C GLY A 123 10.71 -11.34 0.38
N ASN A 124 11.21 -10.24 0.96
CA ASN A 124 10.36 -9.26 1.64
C ASN A 124 9.38 -8.50 0.73
N ALA A 125 9.69 -8.35 -0.56
CA ALA A 125 8.80 -7.65 -1.49
C ALA A 125 7.43 -8.33 -1.58
N GLU A 126 7.40 -9.66 -1.59
CA GLU A 126 6.15 -10.42 -1.59
C GLU A 126 5.36 -10.19 -0.31
N LEU A 127 6.00 -10.30 0.86
CA LEU A 127 5.34 -10.07 2.14
C LEU A 127 4.76 -8.66 2.23
N VAL A 128 5.50 -7.65 1.76
CA VAL A 128 5.03 -6.25 1.73
C VAL A 128 3.80 -6.11 0.83
N TYR A 129 3.81 -6.74 -0.36
CA TYR A 129 2.66 -6.70 -1.26
C TYR A 129 1.45 -7.41 -0.66
N GLU A 130 1.64 -8.57 -0.04
CA GLU A 130 0.58 -9.29 0.67
C GLU A 130 0.00 -8.48 1.81
N ILE A 131 0.83 -7.81 2.62
CA ILE A 131 0.34 -6.93 3.68
C ILE A 131 -0.48 -5.79 3.08
N ILE A 132 -0.04 -5.14 2.00
CA ILE A 132 -0.81 -4.07 1.36
C ILE A 132 -2.15 -4.59 0.82
N ARG A 133 -2.17 -5.76 0.17
CA ARG A 133 -3.38 -6.42 -0.35
C ARG A 133 -4.37 -6.77 0.77
N HIS A 134 -3.91 -7.45 1.81
CA HIS A 134 -4.76 -7.95 2.88
C HIS A 134 -5.20 -6.88 3.89
N SER A 135 -4.48 -5.78 3.98
CA SER A 135 -4.83 -4.63 4.84
C SER A 135 -5.72 -3.59 4.14
N ALA A 136 -5.96 -3.72 2.83
CA ALA A 136 -6.78 -2.79 2.08
C ALA A 136 -8.23 -2.71 2.60
N ASP A 137 -8.81 -1.51 2.55
CA ASP A 137 -10.23 -1.29 2.81
C ASP A 137 -11.06 -1.81 1.64
N ARG A 138 -11.89 -2.80 1.93
CA ARG A 138 -12.81 -3.42 0.95
C ARG A 138 -14.12 -2.65 0.80
N GLU A 139 -14.53 -1.89 1.82
CA GLU A 139 -15.68 -1.00 1.71
C GLU A 139 -15.29 0.30 0.97
N PRO A 140 -16.16 0.86 0.12
CA PRO A 140 -17.56 0.46 -0.15
C PRO A 140 -17.71 -0.61 -1.26
N TYR A 141 -16.63 -1.23 -1.72
CA TYR A 141 -16.61 -2.10 -2.88
C TYR A 141 -17.21 -3.50 -2.64
N GLY A 142 -17.29 -3.93 -1.37
CA GLY A 142 -17.72 -5.26 -0.95
C GLY A 142 -16.61 -6.31 -1.09
N GLY A 143 -16.97 -7.60 -1.04
CA GLY A 143 -16.03 -8.73 -1.17
C GLY A 143 -15.87 -9.57 0.12
N GLY A 144 -15.47 -10.83 -0.04
CA GLY A 144 -15.10 -11.73 1.07
C GLY A 144 -13.64 -11.53 1.51
N ASP A 145 -13.03 -12.53 2.14
CA ASP A 145 -11.63 -12.49 2.65
C ASP A 145 -10.54 -12.44 1.56
N GLY A 146 -10.86 -11.98 0.36
CA GLY A 146 -9.96 -11.97 -0.79
C GLY A 146 -10.04 -10.70 -1.62
N ARG A 147 -9.50 -10.80 -2.83
CA ARG A 147 -9.59 -9.78 -3.87
C ARG A 147 -11.05 -9.44 -4.16
N VAL A 148 -11.35 -8.15 -4.24
CA VAL A 148 -12.72 -7.63 -4.42
C VAL A 148 -13.20 -7.87 -5.86
N ASN A 149 -12.52 -7.28 -6.85
CA ASN A 149 -12.84 -7.39 -8.27
C ASN A 149 -11.71 -6.77 -9.14
N ASP A 150 -11.89 -6.81 -10.47
CA ASP A 150 -10.91 -6.28 -11.43
C ASP A 150 -10.82 -4.75 -11.51
N LEU A 151 -11.80 -4.02 -10.96
CA LEU A 151 -11.84 -2.55 -10.98
C LEU A 151 -11.03 -1.94 -9.84
N VAL A 152 -10.94 -2.62 -8.70
CA VAL A 152 -10.29 -2.09 -7.49
C VAL A 152 -9.28 -3.03 -6.85
N GLY A 153 -9.07 -4.21 -7.43
CA GLY A 153 -8.18 -5.22 -6.88
C GLY A 153 -8.66 -5.69 -5.52
N TRP A 154 -7.82 -5.55 -4.51
CA TRP A 154 -8.09 -5.87 -3.10
C TRP A 154 -8.80 -4.75 -2.34
N GLY A 155 -9.01 -3.60 -2.97
CA GLY A 155 -9.66 -2.44 -2.38
C GLY A 155 -8.71 -1.25 -2.22
N ARG A 156 -9.13 -0.25 -1.44
CA ARG A 156 -8.34 0.96 -1.22
C ARG A 156 -7.22 0.70 -0.22
N VAL A 157 -6.00 1.12 -0.52
CA VAL A 157 -4.90 1.05 0.46
C VAL A 157 -5.27 1.73 1.78
N ASN A 158 -4.90 1.08 2.89
CA ASN A 158 -5.08 1.61 4.24
C ASN A 158 -3.73 1.67 4.96
N ALA A 159 -3.21 2.90 5.14
CA ALA A 159 -1.90 3.11 5.73
C ALA A 159 -1.82 2.69 7.20
N ASP A 160 -2.91 2.85 7.96
CA ASP A 160 -2.94 2.54 9.38
C ASP A 160 -2.92 1.02 9.61
N LYS A 161 -3.78 0.29 8.87
CA LYS A 161 -3.79 -1.16 8.88
C LYS A 161 -2.46 -1.72 8.41
N ALA A 162 -1.96 -1.31 7.24
CA ALA A 162 -0.69 -1.82 6.70
C ALA A 162 0.51 -1.61 7.64
N VAL A 163 0.61 -0.44 8.28
CA VAL A 163 1.70 -0.14 9.22
C VAL A 163 1.53 -0.87 10.56
N THR A 164 0.30 -1.20 10.93
CA THR A 164 0.03 -2.04 12.10
C THR A 164 0.32 -3.51 11.80
N GLU A 165 -0.02 -4.00 10.60
CA GLU A 165 0.25 -5.36 10.14
C GLU A 165 1.73 -5.74 10.22
N VAL A 166 2.63 -4.80 9.88
CA VAL A 166 4.06 -5.08 9.93
C VAL A 166 4.60 -5.20 11.35
N LYS A 167 3.82 -4.84 12.37
CA LYS A 167 4.21 -5.03 13.77
C LYS A 167 3.66 -6.34 14.36
N ARG A 168 2.86 -7.10 13.61
CA ARG A 168 2.21 -8.31 14.12
C ARG A 168 3.20 -9.46 14.26
N GLY A 169 2.97 -10.30 15.27
CA GLY A 169 3.81 -11.46 15.58
C GLY A 169 5.01 -11.17 16.48
N ASP A 170 5.31 -9.90 16.74
CA ASP A 170 6.34 -9.46 17.69
C ASP A 170 5.70 -9.26 19.07
N ALA A 171 5.40 -10.38 19.72
CA ALA A 171 4.65 -10.41 20.96
C ALA A 171 5.47 -9.90 22.16
N ASN A 172 6.79 -10.01 22.09
CA ASN A 172 7.70 -9.53 23.12
C ASN A 172 8.21 -8.08 22.86
N ASN A 173 7.84 -7.48 21.71
CA ASN A 173 8.19 -6.13 21.27
C ASN A 173 9.72 -5.91 21.15
N ASP A 174 10.46 -6.95 20.73
CA ASP A 174 11.92 -6.88 20.54
C ASP A 174 12.32 -6.46 19.12
N GLY A 175 11.35 -6.28 18.23
CA GLY A 175 11.53 -5.86 16.84
C GLY A 175 11.76 -7.02 15.87
N SER A 176 11.69 -8.29 16.32
CA SER A 176 11.92 -9.48 15.49
C SER A 176 10.85 -10.55 15.74
N VAL A 177 10.19 -11.04 14.70
CA VAL A 177 9.25 -12.17 14.82
C VAL A 177 10.02 -13.49 14.83
N THR A 178 10.12 -14.13 16.00
CA THR A 178 10.94 -15.32 16.26
C THR A 178 10.23 -16.34 17.16
N VAL A 179 10.93 -17.44 17.48
CA VAL A 179 10.47 -18.40 18.50
C VAL A 179 10.33 -17.75 19.88
N SER A 180 11.04 -16.64 20.15
CA SER A 180 10.92 -15.93 21.42
C SER A 180 9.51 -15.34 21.60
N ASP A 181 8.84 -14.94 20.53
CA ASP A 181 7.48 -14.39 20.56
C ASP A 181 6.44 -15.44 20.94
N ILE A 182 6.51 -16.62 20.32
CA ILE A 182 5.61 -17.72 20.71
C ILE A 182 5.89 -18.19 22.14
N VAL A 183 7.16 -18.19 22.58
CA VAL A 183 7.52 -18.48 23.98
C VAL A 183 6.97 -17.41 24.92
N PHE A 184 6.99 -16.13 24.52
CA PHE A 184 6.42 -15.02 25.29
C PHE A 184 4.91 -15.14 25.46
N ILE A 185 4.18 -15.46 24.38
CA ILE A 185 2.73 -15.74 24.42
C ILE A 185 2.43 -16.94 25.32
N ILE A 186 3.16 -18.05 25.19
CA ILE A 186 2.99 -19.24 26.04
C ILE A 186 3.22 -18.89 27.51
N ALA A 187 4.27 -18.11 27.81
CA ALA A 187 4.56 -17.68 29.17
C ALA A 187 3.45 -16.78 29.76
N HIS A 188 2.85 -15.90 28.96
CA HIS A 188 1.69 -15.12 29.37
C HIS A 188 0.49 -16.01 29.71
N ILE A 189 0.12 -16.93 28.81
CA ILE A 189 -1.07 -17.78 28.96
C ILE A 189 -0.93 -18.80 30.11
N PHE A 190 0.24 -19.43 30.24
CA PHE A 190 0.40 -20.61 31.11
C PHE A 190 1.29 -20.39 32.33
N ALA A 191 2.12 -19.34 32.35
CA ALA A 191 3.09 -19.10 33.42
C ALA A 191 2.89 -17.75 34.15
N GLY A 192 1.83 -17.00 33.83
CA GLY A 192 1.54 -15.70 34.45
C GLY A 192 2.51 -14.59 34.05
N GLY A 193 3.15 -14.73 32.88
CA GLY A 193 4.03 -13.71 32.30
C GLY A 193 3.29 -12.41 31.95
N PRO A 194 4.03 -11.31 31.67
CA PRO A 194 3.44 -10.04 31.25
C PRO A 194 2.60 -10.20 29.97
N ALA A 195 1.53 -9.40 29.86
CA ALA A 195 0.73 -9.36 28.63
C ALA A 195 1.54 -8.77 27.47
N PRO A 196 1.36 -9.25 26.22
CA PRO A 196 1.85 -8.55 25.03
C PRO A 196 1.36 -7.10 25.03
N GLU A 197 2.14 -6.19 24.45
CA GLU A 197 1.77 -4.76 24.42
C GLU A 197 0.38 -4.55 23.80
N THR A 198 -0.32 -3.50 24.26
CA THR A 198 -1.74 -3.24 24.00
C THR A 198 -2.08 -2.87 22.56
N ASN A 199 -1.15 -2.98 21.61
CA ASN A 199 -1.50 -2.85 20.20
C ASN A 199 -2.11 -4.18 19.75
N PRO A 200 -3.44 -4.27 19.49
CA PRO A 200 -4.11 -5.54 19.20
C PRO A 200 -3.46 -6.31 18.04
N GLY A 201 -2.75 -5.62 17.14
CA GLY A 201 -1.98 -6.24 16.07
C GLY A 201 -0.78 -7.09 16.52
N VAL A 202 0.00 -6.71 17.55
CA VAL A 202 1.28 -7.42 17.86
C VAL A 202 1.08 -8.91 18.16
N ALA A 203 -0.09 -9.31 18.68
CA ALA A 203 -0.41 -10.71 18.98
C ALA A 203 -1.42 -11.36 18.01
N ASP A 204 -2.05 -10.61 17.10
CA ASP A 204 -3.05 -11.15 16.17
C ASP A 204 -2.39 -11.77 14.94
N THR A 205 -2.23 -13.08 15.00
CA THR A 205 -1.57 -13.92 13.98
C THR A 205 -2.46 -14.27 12.77
N ASN A 206 -3.75 -13.92 12.77
CA ASN A 206 -4.68 -14.32 11.70
C ASN A 206 -5.38 -13.15 10.99
N CYS A 207 -4.94 -11.91 11.23
CA CYS A 207 -5.44 -10.72 10.57
C CYS A 207 -6.94 -10.41 10.82
N SER A 208 -7.52 -10.93 11.91
CA SER A 208 -8.95 -10.74 12.21
C SER A 208 -9.30 -9.41 12.91
N GLY A 209 -8.29 -8.71 13.44
CA GLY A 209 -8.45 -7.46 14.18
C GLY A 209 -8.94 -7.65 15.62
N ILE A 210 -8.84 -8.86 16.18
CA ILE A 210 -9.27 -9.25 17.53
C ILE A 210 -8.20 -10.09 18.22
#